data_AF-A0A482TLW0-F1
#
_entry.id   AF-A0A482TLW0-F1
#
_cell.length_a   1.000
_cell.length_b   1.000
_cell.length_c   1.000
_cell.angle_alpha   90.00
_cell.angle_beta   90.00
_cell.angle_gamma   90.00
#
_symmetry.space_group_name_H-M   'P 1'
#
loop_
_entity.id
_entity.type
_entity.pdbx_description
1 polymer ?
#
loop_
_entity_poly.entity_id
_entity_poly.type
_entity_poly.pdbx_seq_one_letter_code
_entity_poly.pdbx_strand_id
1 'polypeptide(L)'
;MDKKTQEDFKNLQSIFKSAHSKKHECLLCSDNAINSHVLQKNGILNLISSNNHVIQIKSKDFFSIDESGLLDIKSVGINSAMSYPLFCNFHDTHVFAPIEKEELNLNLYISQLLFSYRALCAEMRKKIINVDIFHRVKDSSHFAFRGPLLEMAKMQIEANTMGINDMDWFKTEFEKAIIDPENNKNYVFEKMEFDFIPVSVSAVYSPINPEVHKLEVLMNSANILNYIFINLIPQNNKLTLIIGYHKLKKDEWIMNYITSWKNINQKEFEIKLNDLLATKIETWCISPEYFLTLNTKNIDLFKKYWNDNAMNLKITQAIDFNIFE
;
A
#
# COMPACT_ATOMS: atom_id res chain seq x y z
N MET A 1 -2.79 -7.81 -31.36
CA MET A 1 -2.95 -6.39 -30.99
C MET A 1 -2.76 -5.54 -32.24
N ASP A 2 -3.69 -4.63 -32.53
CA ASP A 2 -3.57 -3.76 -33.71
C ASP A 2 -2.52 -2.64 -33.51
N LYS A 3 -2.13 -1.99 -34.61
CA LYS A 3 -1.09 -0.95 -34.61
C LYS A 3 -1.44 0.25 -33.71
N LYS A 4 -2.71 0.62 -33.62
CA LYS A 4 -3.17 1.76 -32.85
C LYS A 4 -3.08 1.46 -31.35
N THR A 5 -3.46 0.25 -30.92
CA THR A 5 -3.28 -0.19 -29.53
C THR A 5 -1.81 -0.27 -29.14
N GLN A 6 -0.94 -0.76 -30.03
CA GLN A 6 0.51 -0.78 -29.79
C GLN A 6 1.08 0.62 -29.55
N GLU A 7 0.62 1.62 -30.32
CA GLU A 7 1.05 3.00 -30.17
C GLU A 7 0.51 3.65 -28.89
N ASP A 8 -0.75 3.38 -28.52
CA ASP A 8 -1.33 3.81 -27.24
C ASP A 8 -0.51 3.25 -26.05
N PHE A 9 -0.17 1.96 -26.08
CA PHE A 9 0.65 1.32 -25.03
C PHE A 9 2.07 1.86 -24.95
N LYS A 10 2.70 2.14 -26.09
CA LYS A 10 4.02 2.80 -26.13
C LYS A 10 3.99 4.16 -25.45
N ASN A 11 2.98 4.97 -25.74
CA ASN A 11 2.82 6.30 -25.15
C ASN A 11 2.53 6.22 -23.65
N LEU A 12 1.61 5.33 -23.23
CA LEU A 12 1.34 5.09 -21.81
C LEU A 12 2.59 4.67 -21.06
N GLN A 13 3.35 3.70 -21.59
CA GLN A 13 4.57 3.26 -20.95
C GLN A 13 5.61 4.38 -20.81
N SER A 14 5.77 5.22 -21.84
CA SER A 14 6.66 6.38 -21.79
C SER A 14 6.26 7.35 -20.68
N ILE A 15 4.96 7.65 -20.56
CA ILE A 15 4.41 8.51 -19.50
C ILE A 15 4.69 7.90 -18.12
N PHE A 16 4.33 6.64 -17.91
CA PHE A 16 4.51 5.96 -16.62
C PHE A 16 5.99 5.91 -16.22
N LYS A 17 6.89 5.54 -17.15
CA LYS A 17 8.33 5.50 -16.90
C LYS A 17 8.87 6.89 -16.55
N SER A 18 8.46 7.92 -17.29
CA SER A 18 8.91 9.29 -17.04
C SER A 18 8.46 9.80 -15.67
N ALA A 19 7.20 9.59 -15.29
CA ALA A 19 6.67 10.00 -13.99
C ALA A 19 7.39 9.30 -12.83
N HIS A 20 7.59 7.98 -12.89
CA HIS A 20 8.30 7.22 -11.85
C HIS A 20 9.80 7.55 -11.76
N SER A 21 10.42 7.96 -12.87
CA SER A 21 11.84 8.33 -12.90
C SER A 21 12.11 9.78 -12.48
N LYS A 22 11.05 10.58 -12.30
CA LYS A 22 11.16 11.98 -11.89
C LYS A 22 11.80 12.05 -10.49
N LYS A 23 12.71 13.02 -10.30
CA LYS A 23 13.19 13.35 -8.95
C LYS A 23 12.05 13.95 -8.15
N HIS A 24 11.86 13.43 -6.95
CA HIS A 24 10.84 13.89 -6.03
C HIS A 24 11.49 14.60 -4.84
N GLU A 25 10.85 15.66 -4.35
CA GLU A 25 11.24 16.29 -3.08
C GLU A 25 10.85 15.40 -1.90
N CYS A 26 11.60 15.49 -0.81
CA CYS A 26 11.30 14.84 0.45
C CYS A 26 9.90 15.25 0.95
N LEU A 27 9.15 14.32 1.55
CA LEU A 27 7.84 14.64 2.11
C LEU A 27 7.90 15.54 3.38
N LEU A 28 9.10 15.90 3.84
CA LEU A 28 9.34 16.71 5.04
C LEU A 28 10.16 17.98 4.78
N CYS A 29 10.78 18.12 3.61
CA CYS A 29 11.57 19.29 3.23
C CYS A 29 11.77 19.38 1.72
N SER A 30 12.45 20.41 1.24
CA SER A 30 12.69 20.63 -0.20
C SER A 30 13.89 19.87 -0.78
N ASP A 31 14.58 19.04 0.00
CA ASP A 31 15.68 18.21 -0.50
C ASP A 31 15.18 17.07 -1.39
N ASN A 32 16.06 16.52 -2.24
CA ASN A 32 15.72 15.34 -3.04
C ASN A 32 15.46 14.11 -2.16
N ALA A 33 14.35 13.42 -2.42
CA ALA A 33 14.03 12.14 -1.81
C ALA A 33 14.93 11.02 -2.36
N ILE A 34 15.31 10.11 -1.49
CA ILE A 34 15.89 8.82 -1.80
C ILE A 34 14.80 7.75 -1.80
N ASN A 35 15.11 6.56 -2.33
CA ASN A 35 14.24 5.41 -2.18
C ASN A 35 14.31 4.89 -0.74
N SER A 36 13.28 5.22 0.04
CA SER A 36 13.05 4.76 1.40
C SER A 36 12.31 3.42 1.38
N HIS A 37 12.82 2.43 2.11
CA HIS A 37 12.11 1.16 2.31
C HIS A 37 11.00 1.33 3.34
N VAL A 38 9.78 0.89 3.03
CA VAL A 38 8.64 0.97 3.96
C VAL A 38 8.84 0.06 5.17
N LEU A 39 9.54 -1.06 5.00
CA LEU A 39 9.97 -1.96 6.08
C LEU A 39 11.50 -2.11 6.07
N GLN A 40 12.10 -2.32 7.25
CA GLN A 40 13.54 -2.42 7.41
C GLN A 40 14.15 -3.47 6.46
N LYS A 41 15.12 -3.03 5.65
CA LYS A 41 15.80 -3.90 4.68
C LYS A 41 16.65 -4.98 5.38
N ASN A 42 17.54 -4.56 6.29
CA ASN A 42 18.49 -5.44 6.98
C ASN A 42 17.90 -6.13 8.22
N GLY A 43 16.58 -6.35 8.23
CA GLY A 43 15.85 -7.02 9.31
C GLY A 43 14.65 -7.73 8.72
N ILE A 44 13.50 -7.06 8.70
CA ILE A 44 12.22 -7.62 8.25
C ILE A 44 12.29 -8.20 6.83
N LEU A 45 12.76 -7.42 5.84
CA LEU A 45 12.78 -7.89 4.45
C LEU A 45 13.82 -9.00 4.24
N ASN A 46 14.99 -8.88 4.87
CA ASN A 46 16.03 -9.90 4.79
C ASN A 46 15.57 -11.24 5.39
N LEU A 47 14.83 -11.20 6.52
CA LEU A 47 14.30 -12.37 7.21
C LEU A 47 13.42 -13.25 6.33
N ILE A 48 12.61 -12.64 5.45
CA ILE A 48 11.72 -13.36 4.54
C ILE A 48 12.30 -13.53 3.13
N SER A 49 13.51 -13.04 2.86
CA SER A 49 14.09 -13.11 1.52
C SER A 49 14.79 -14.44 1.25
N SER A 50 14.77 -14.88 0.00
CA SER A 50 15.61 -15.97 -0.50
C SER A 50 16.49 -15.43 -1.62
N ASN A 51 17.80 -15.65 -1.55
CA ASN A 51 18.78 -15.09 -2.50
C ASN A 51 18.65 -13.57 -2.72
N ASN A 52 18.43 -12.80 -1.65
CA ASN A 52 18.18 -11.35 -1.70
C ASN A 52 16.95 -10.93 -2.52
N HIS A 53 15.96 -11.82 -2.66
CA HIS A 53 14.70 -11.54 -3.35
C HIS A 53 13.50 -11.88 -2.47
N VAL A 54 12.40 -11.15 -2.70
CA VAL A 54 11.07 -11.45 -2.18
C VAL A 54 10.09 -11.51 -3.34
N ILE A 55 8.92 -12.10 -3.10
CA ILE A 55 7.81 -12.10 -4.06
C ILE A 55 6.89 -10.93 -3.73
N GLN A 56 6.60 -10.10 -4.73
CA GLN A 56 5.75 -8.93 -4.61
C GLN A 56 4.93 -8.74 -5.88
N ILE A 57 3.73 -8.16 -5.75
CA ILE A 57 2.95 -7.80 -6.94
C ILE A 57 3.48 -6.52 -7.57
N LYS A 58 3.63 -6.56 -8.89
CA LYS A 58 4.16 -5.49 -9.73
C LYS A 58 3.35 -5.41 -11.01
N SER A 59 3.31 -4.21 -11.60
CA SER A 59 2.79 -4.06 -12.96
C SER A 59 3.71 -4.76 -13.97
N LYS A 60 3.08 -5.32 -15.01
CA LYS A 60 3.72 -5.76 -16.23
C LYS A 60 4.17 -4.58 -17.07
N ASP A 61 5.08 -4.86 -17.99
CA ASP A 61 5.36 -3.96 -19.09
C ASP A 61 4.09 -3.85 -19.95
N PHE A 62 3.72 -2.64 -20.41
CA PHE A 62 2.51 -2.46 -21.22
C PHE A 62 2.54 -3.29 -22.51
N PHE A 63 3.71 -3.57 -23.07
CA PHE A 63 3.87 -4.44 -24.24
C PHE A 63 3.73 -5.94 -23.92
N SER A 64 3.82 -6.30 -22.64
CA SER A 64 3.64 -7.68 -22.14
C SER A 64 2.25 -7.94 -21.55
N ILE A 65 1.32 -6.97 -21.68
CA ILE A 65 -0.07 -7.17 -21.26
C ILE A 65 -0.72 -8.19 -22.20
N ASP A 66 -1.23 -9.26 -21.60
CA ASP A 66 -1.95 -10.35 -22.24
C ASP A 66 -3.31 -10.53 -21.53
N GLU A 67 -3.99 -11.65 -21.77
CA GLU A 67 -5.28 -11.98 -21.15
C GLU A 67 -5.22 -12.10 -19.62
N SER A 68 -4.03 -12.22 -19.02
CA SER A 68 -3.86 -12.26 -17.56
C SER A 68 -3.72 -10.87 -16.92
N GLY A 69 -3.83 -9.80 -17.71
CA GLY A 69 -3.93 -8.42 -17.24
C GLY A 69 -2.60 -7.72 -16.96
N LEU A 70 -2.68 -6.56 -16.31
CA LEU A 70 -1.56 -5.65 -16.03
C LEU A 70 -0.77 -6.05 -14.78
N LEU A 71 -1.39 -6.64 -13.77
CA LEU A 71 -0.74 -6.96 -12.50
C LEU A 71 -0.20 -8.39 -12.52
N ASP A 72 1.00 -8.56 -11.98
CA ASP A 72 1.68 -9.86 -11.93
C ASP A 72 2.50 -10.02 -10.64
N ILE A 73 2.69 -11.27 -10.23
CA ILE A 73 3.47 -11.62 -9.04
C ILE A 73 4.91 -11.88 -9.48
N LYS A 74 5.85 -11.07 -9.01
CA LYS A 74 7.25 -11.10 -9.46
C LYS A 74 8.22 -11.29 -8.31
N SER A 75 9.34 -11.94 -8.63
CA SER A 75 10.54 -11.89 -7.79
C SER A 75 11.20 -10.53 -7.91
N VAL A 76 11.41 -9.86 -6.77
CA VAL A 76 11.93 -8.50 -6.67
C VAL A 76 13.09 -8.49 -5.67
N GLY A 77 14.22 -7.93 -6.09
CA GLY A 77 15.38 -7.79 -5.21
C GLY A 77 15.06 -6.90 -4.00
N ILE A 78 15.55 -7.25 -2.81
CA ILE A 78 15.27 -6.54 -1.56
C ILE A 78 15.67 -5.06 -1.57
N ASN A 79 16.60 -4.66 -2.44
CA ASN A 79 16.98 -3.25 -2.61
C ASN A 79 15.87 -2.39 -3.25
N SER A 80 14.89 -3.00 -3.92
CA SER A 80 13.78 -2.33 -4.60
C SER A 80 12.40 -2.78 -4.11
N ALA A 81 12.35 -3.81 -3.27
CA ALA A 81 11.11 -4.31 -2.69
C ALA A 81 10.56 -3.29 -1.69
N MET A 82 9.25 -3.03 -1.77
CA MET A 82 8.54 -2.11 -0.86
C MET A 82 9.30 -0.78 -0.61
N SER A 83 9.87 -0.17 -1.65
CA SER A 83 10.64 1.07 -1.54
C SER A 83 10.10 2.14 -2.49
N TYR A 84 10.07 3.39 -2.03
CA TYR A 84 9.54 4.53 -2.78
C TYR A 84 10.35 5.80 -2.50
N PRO A 85 10.33 6.83 -3.38
CA PRO A 85 11.07 8.06 -3.14
C PRO A 85 10.39 8.92 -2.06
N LEU A 86 10.59 8.65 -0.78
CA LEU A 86 9.80 9.27 0.31
C LEU A 86 10.53 10.43 0.97
N PHE A 87 11.72 10.17 1.52
CA PHE A 87 12.44 11.10 2.38
C PHE A 87 13.82 11.40 1.83
N CYS A 88 14.42 12.55 2.17
CA CYS A 88 15.85 12.75 1.94
C CYS A 88 16.65 11.85 2.91
N ASN A 89 17.93 11.63 2.62
CA ASN A 89 18.79 10.76 3.43
C ASN A 89 18.79 11.13 4.92
N PHE A 90 18.77 12.43 5.23
CA PHE A 90 18.73 12.91 6.61
C PHE A 90 17.46 12.45 7.33
N HIS A 91 16.28 12.76 6.78
CA HIS A 91 15.01 12.41 7.40
C HIS A 91 14.80 10.89 7.47
N ASP A 92 15.16 10.16 6.42
CA ASP A 92 15.03 8.70 6.41
C ASP A 92 15.85 8.05 7.54
N THR A 93 17.09 8.51 7.72
CA THR A 93 18.01 8.01 8.75
C THR A 93 17.56 8.38 10.16
N HIS A 94 17.20 9.64 10.39
CA HIS A 94 17.02 10.14 11.76
C HIS A 94 15.61 9.93 12.31
N VAL A 95 14.57 10.14 11.50
CA VAL A 95 13.18 9.98 11.94
C VAL A 95 12.88 8.52 12.26
N PHE A 96 13.42 7.60 11.45
CA PHE A 96 13.10 6.20 11.56
C PHE A 96 14.17 5.33 12.23
N ALA A 97 15.27 5.93 12.72
CA ALA A 97 16.27 5.24 13.52
C ALA A 97 15.69 4.29 14.60
N PRO A 98 14.57 4.61 15.30
CA PRO A 98 13.99 3.69 16.27
C PRO A 98 13.51 2.35 15.70
N ILE A 99 13.12 2.29 14.42
CA ILE A 99 12.61 1.09 13.73
C ILE A 99 13.61 0.51 12.71
N GLU A 100 14.86 0.98 12.71
CA GLU A 100 15.94 0.47 11.85
C GLU A 100 16.98 -0.35 12.65
N LYS A 101 16.70 -0.64 13.93
CA LYS A 101 17.54 -1.46 14.80
C LYS A 101 17.35 -2.95 14.53
N GLU A 102 18.36 -3.77 14.84
CA GLU A 102 18.27 -5.22 14.65
C GLU A 102 17.21 -5.88 15.55
N GLU A 103 17.10 -5.45 16.82
CA GLU A 103 16.04 -5.88 17.73
C GLU A 103 14.88 -4.88 17.76
N LEU A 104 13.86 -5.14 16.95
CA LEU A 104 12.64 -4.34 16.92
C LEU A 104 11.76 -4.61 18.14
N ASN A 105 11.36 -3.55 18.85
CA ASN A 105 10.36 -3.64 19.90
C ASN A 105 9.01 -3.12 19.39
N LEU A 106 8.15 -4.05 19.01
CA LEU A 106 6.80 -3.78 18.47
C LEU A 106 5.77 -3.38 19.54
N ASN A 107 6.15 -3.38 20.83
CA ASN A 107 5.30 -2.89 21.92
C ASN A 107 5.45 -1.39 22.16
N LEU A 108 6.52 -0.77 21.64
CA LEU A 108 6.72 0.66 21.81
C LEU A 108 5.77 1.43 20.89
N TYR A 109 5.06 2.39 21.47
CA TYR A 109 4.14 3.27 20.74
C TYR A 109 4.83 3.98 19.58
N ILE A 110 6.06 4.46 19.79
CA ILE A 110 6.85 5.12 18.75
C ILE A 110 7.18 4.18 17.57
N SER A 111 7.43 2.89 17.82
CA SER A 111 7.66 1.93 16.73
C SER A 111 6.40 1.78 15.88
N GLN A 112 5.24 1.63 16.51
CA GLN A 112 3.95 1.46 15.85
C GLN A 112 3.54 2.71 15.06
N LEU A 113 3.80 3.90 15.61
CA LEU A 113 3.65 5.18 14.92
C LEU A 113 4.53 5.24 13.68
N LEU A 114 5.83 4.96 13.80
CA LEU A 114 6.79 5.11 12.71
C LEU A 114 6.52 4.15 11.54
N PHE A 115 6.16 2.89 11.80
CA PHE A 115 5.75 1.97 10.74
C PHE A 115 4.50 2.48 10.00
N SER A 116 3.50 2.93 10.76
CA SER A 116 2.24 3.44 10.19
C SER A 116 2.43 4.76 9.43
N TYR A 117 3.29 5.65 9.94
CA TYR A 117 3.64 6.91 9.30
C TYR A 117 4.39 6.68 7.98
N ARG A 118 5.33 5.72 7.96
CA ARG A 118 6.04 5.36 6.73
C ARG A 118 5.11 4.75 5.69
N ALA A 119 4.17 3.89 6.09
CA ALA A 119 3.14 3.35 5.23
C ALA A 119 2.25 4.45 4.63
N LEU A 120 1.83 5.42 5.44
CA LEU A 120 1.04 6.58 4.99
C LEU A 120 1.80 7.40 3.94
N CYS A 121 3.06 7.71 4.22
CA CYS A 121 3.90 8.46 3.30
C CYS A 121 4.13 7.71 1.97
N ALA A 122 4.26 6.38 2.02
CA ALA A 122 4.36 5.54 0.84
C ALA A 122 3.10 5.60 -0.02
N GLU A 123 1.92 5.48 0.60
CA GLU A 123 0.64 5.60 -0.09
C GLU A 123 0.44 6.99 -0.69
N MET A 124 0.72 8.05 0.09
CA MET A 124 0.67 9.44 -0.38
C MET A 124 1.57 9.65 -1.60
N ARG A 125 2.82 9.15 -1.59
CA ARG A 125 3.73 9.25 -2.74
C ARG A 125 3.18 8.56 -3.98
N LYS A 126 2.61 7.35 -3.84
CA LYS A 126 1.99 6.63 -4.97
C LYS A 126 0.88 7.49 -5.60
N LYS A 127 0.03 8.12 -4.79
CA LYS A 127 -1.02 9.03 -5.27
C LYS A 127 -0.45 10.28 -5.97
N ILE A 128 0.61 10.89 -5.43
CA ILE A 128 1.29 12.03 -6.08
C ILE A 128 1.83 11.64 -7.47
N ILE A 129 2.44 10.46 -7.58
CA ILE A 129 2.93 9.94 -8.87
C ILE A 129 1.75 9.67 -9.82
N ASN A 130 0.66 9.08 -9.34
CA ASN A 130 -0.53 8.83 -10.14
C ASN A 130 -1.13 10.13 -10.67
N VAL A 131 -1.23 11.19 -9.86
CA VAL A 131 -1.69 12.52 -10.31
C VAL A 131 -0.80 13.03 -11.46
N ASP A 132 0.53 12.95 -11.34
CA ASP A 132 1.46 13.34 -12.42
C ASP A 132 1.24 12.49 -13.70
N ILE A 133 1.09 11.18 -13.55
CA ILE A 133 0.81 10.26 -14.68
C ILE A 133 -0.47 10.68 -15.40
N PHE A 134 -1.57 10.87 -14.67
CA PHE A 134 -2.86 11.16 -15.29
C PHE A 134 -2.94 12.59 -15.84
N HIS A 135 -2.23 13.55 -15.26
CA HIS A 135 -2.04 14.86 -15.90
C HIS A 135 -1.35 14.72 -17.26
N ARG A 136 -0.26 13.96 -17.34
CA ARG A 136 0.45 13.71 -18.60
C ARG A 136 -0.40 12.97 -19.62
N VAL A 137 -1.25 12.03 -19.19
CA VAL A 137 -2.23 11.38 -20.08
C VAL A 137 -3.24 12.39 -20.60
N LYS A 138 -3.81 13.21 -19.72
CA LYS A 138 -4.81 14.24 -20.06
C LYS A 138 -4.26 15.30 -21.01
N ASP A 139 -3.01 15.71 -20.82
CA ASP A 139 -2.36 16.79 -21.56
C ASP A 139 -1.60 16.29 -22.80
N SER A 140 -1.56 14.98 -23.04
CA SER A 140 -0.94 14.39 -24.22
C SER A 140 -1.77 14.63 -25.48
N SER A 141 -1.15 15.21 -26.51
CA SER A 141 -1.76 15.37 -27.83
C SER A 141 -2.15 14.03 -28.47
N HIS A 142 -1.43 12.94 -28.15
CA HIS A 142 -1.73 11.59 -28.62
C HIS A 142 -3.11 11.09 -28.12
N PHE A 143 -3.50 11.47 -26.90
CA PHE A 143 -4.75 11.05 -26.27
C PHE A 143 -5.87 12.09 -26.37
N ALA A 144 -5.65 13.23 -27.03
CA ALA A 144 -6.60 14.35 -27.10
C ALA A 144 -8.01 13.99 -27.61
N PHE A 145 -8.13 12.93 -28.43
CA PHE A 145 -9.40 12.46 -28.99
C PHE A 145 -9.86 11.12 -28.39
N ARG A 146 -9.30 10.70 -27.24
CA ARG A 146 -9.68 9.48 -26.53
C ARG A 146 -10.61 9.82 -25.36
N GLY A 147 -11.84 10.24 -25.67
CA GLY A 147 -12.84 10.70 -24.68
C GLY A 147 -12.90 9.87 -23.38
N PRO A 148 -13.16 8.54 -23.45
CA PRO A 148 -13.22 7.71 -22.25
C PRO A 148 -11.93 7.69 -21.42
N LEU A 149 -10.76 7.69 -22.07
CA LEU A 149 -9.46 7.72 -21.40
C LEU A 149 -9.22 9.07 -20.70
N LEU A 150 -9.64 10.17 -21.33
CA LEU A 150 -9.51 11.51 -20.77
C LEU A 150 -10.44 11.70 -19.55
N GLU A 151 -11.68 11.21 -19.62
CA GLU A 151 -12.59 11.24 -18.47
C GLU A 151 -12.06 10.37 -17.32
N MET A 152 -11.56 9.16 -17.63
CA MET A 152 -10.87 8.33 -16.64
C MET A 152 -9.67 9.07 -16.01
N ALA A 153 -8.84 9.74 -16.82
CA ALA A 153 -7.70 10.49 -16.30
C ALA A 153 -8.14 11.63 -15.37
N LYS A 154 -9.18 12.39 -15.71
CA LYS A 154 -9.74 13.44 -14.85
C LYS A 154 -10.23 12.90 -13.52
N MET A 155 -11.03 11.83 -13.56
CA MET A 155 -11.54 11.16 -12.34
C MET A 155 -10.40 10.68 -11.45
N GLN A 156 -9.33 10.14 -12.05
CA GLN A 156 -8.16 9.68 -11.30
C GLN A 156 -7.37 10.83 -10.68
N ILE A 157 -7.18 11.94 -11.40
CA ILE A 157 -6.54 13.14 -10.84
C ILE A 157 -7.32 13.60 -9.60
N GLU A 158 -8.63 13.72 -9.71
CA GLU A 158 -9.51 14.16 -8.63
C GLU A 158 -9.48 13.20 -7.43
N ALA A 159 -9.70 11.90 -7.66
CA ALA A 159 -9.72 10.89 -6.60
C ALA A 159 -8.38 10.80 -5.85
N ASN A 160 -7.24 10.83 -6.57
CA ASN A 160 -5.94 10.80 -5.93
C ASN A 160 -5.63 12.10 -5.18
N THR A 161 -6.05 13.26 -5.71
CA THR A 161 -5.87 14.56 -5.03
C THR A 161 -6.66 14.63 -3.73
N MET A 162 -7.91 14.15 -3.70
CA MET A 162 -8.69 14.03 -2.46
C MET A 162 -7.99 13.12 -1.45
N GLY A 163 -7.51 11.96 -1.90
CA GLY A 163 -6.74 11.05 -1.03
C GLY A 163 -5.46 11.69 -0.48
N ILE A 164 -4.74 12.49 -1.26
CA ILE A 164 -3.55 13.22 -0.80
C ILE A 164 -3.92 14.23 0.29
N ASN A 165 -4.99 15.01 0.09
CA ASN A 165 -5.45 16.00 1.07
C ASN A 165 -5.84 15.35 2.40
N ASP A 166 -6.55 14.22 2.34
CA ASP A 166 -6.88 13.44 3.54
C ASP A 166 -5.62 12.96 4.26
N MET A 167 -4.66 12.41 3.50
CA MET A 167 -3.41 11.89 4.05
C MET A 167 -2.53 12.98 4.64
N ASP A 168 -2.61 14.23 4.17
CA ASP A 168 -1.85 15.36 4.72
C ASP A 168 -2.26 15.69 6.15
N TRP A 169 -3.56 15.59 6.44
CA TRP A 169 -4.05 15.71 7.81
C TRP A 169 -3.51 14.61 8.71
N PHE A 170 -3.56 13.34 8.27
CA PHE A 170 -2.99 12.23 9.06
C PHE A 170 -1.47 12.36 9.20
N LYS A 171 -0.77 12.82 8.17
CA LYS A 171 0.67 13.06 8.20
C LYS A 171 1.01 14.07 9.29
N THR A 172 0.28 15.18 9.35
CA THR A 172 0.42 16.20 10.39
C THR A 172 0.15 15.66 11.79
N GLU A 173 -0.90 14.85 11.96
CA GLU A 173 -1.22 14.24 13.28
C GLU A 173 -0.17 13.20 13.70
N PHE A 174 0.37 12.41 12.78
CA PHE A 174 1.50 11.52 13.07
C PHE A 174 2.74 12.30 13.48
N GLU A 175 3.08 13.39 12.80
CA GLU A 175 4.25 14.20 13.13
C GLU A 175 4.16 14.78 14.55
N LYS A 176 2.97 15.26 14.97
CA LYS A 176 2.73 15.66 16.35
C LYS A 176 2.94 14.50 17.33
N ALA A 177 2.41 13.32 17.01
CA ALA A 177 2.55 12.11 17.83
C ALA A 177 3.99 11.59 17.88
N ILE A 178 4.78 11.77 16.83
CA ILE A 178 6.20 11.36 16.78
C ILE A 178 7.09 12.33 17.55
N ILE A 179 6.82 13.64 17.47
CA ILE A 179 7.58 14.68 18.19
C ILE A 179 7.37 14.59 19.70
N ASP A 180 6.14 14.31 20.14
CA ASP A 180 5.79 14.21 21.56
C ASP A 180 4.86 13.01 21.83
N PRO A 181 5.42 11.78 21.80
CA PRO A 181 4.66 10.54 21.93
C PRO A 181 4.03 10.33 23.32
N GLU A 182 4.51 11.05 24.34
CA GLU A 182 3.97 10.92 25.69
C GLU A 182 2.67 11.69 25.87
N ASN A 183 2.55 12.87 25.25
CA ASN A 183 1.34 13.70 25.37
C ASN A 183 0.39 13.55 24.17
N ASN A 184 0.87 13.22 22.97
CA ASN A 184 0.04 13.09 21.75
C ASN A 184 -0.36 11.65 21.44
N LYS A 185 -1.17 11.05 22.32
CA LYS A 185 -1.67 9.67 22.19
C LYS A 185 -2.97 9.60 21.38
N ASN A 186 -3.02 10.26 20.22
CA ASN A 186 -4.22 10.32 19.38
C ASN A 186 -4.40 9.08 18.49
N TYR A 187 -3.33 8.33 18.23
CA TYR A 187 -3.41 7.02 17.58
C TYR A 187 -3.55 5.92 18.62
N VAL A 188 -4.37 4.92 18.29
CA VAL A 188 -4.51 3.69 19.06
C VAL A 188 -4.04 2.55 18.17
N PHE A 189 -3.23 1.66 18.74
CA PHE A 189 -2.72 0.47 18.06
C PHE A 189 -3.13 -0.78 18.82
N GLU A 190 -3.71 -1.72 18.11
CA GLU A 190 -4.00 -3.05 18.60
C GLU A 190 -2.93 -3.98 18.04
N LYS A 191 -2.31 -4.78 18.91
CA LYS A 191 -1.29 -5.76 18.55
C LYS A 191 -1.82 -7.17 18.77
N MET A 192 -1.69 -8.03 17.76
CA MET A 192 -2.02 -9.45 17.80
C MET A 192 -0.83 -10.27 17.30
N GLU A 193 -0.67 -11.49 17.81
CA GLU A 193 0.42 -12.40 17.43
C GLU A 193 -0.19 -13.70 16.90
N PHE A 194 0.32 -14.14 15.75
CA PHE A 194 -0.10 -15.36 15.06
C PHE A 194 1.11 -16.24 14.79
N ASP A 195 0.86 -17.47 14.32
CA ASP A 195 1.94 -18.34 13.89
C ASP A 195 2.67 -17.73 12.69
N PHE A 196 3.95 -18.08 12.60
CA PHE A 196 4.83 -17.50 11.61
C PHE A 196 4.36 -17.84 10.19
N ILE A 197 4.10 -16.81 9.40
CA ILE A 197 4.00 -16.87 7.96
C ILE A 197 5.01 -15.85 7.44
N PRO A 198 5.90 -16.19 6.48
CA PRO A 198 6.93 -15.28 5.98
C PRO A 198 6.36 -14.25 4.98
N VAL A 199 5.34 -13.53 5.43
CA VAL A 199 4.68 -12.41 4.76
C VAL A 199 5.01 -11.14 5.53
N SER A 200 5.22 -10.05 4.81
CA SER A 200 5.39 -8.71 5.38
C SER A 200 4.42 -7.73 4.74
N VAL A 201 3.75 -6.94 5.56
CA VAL A 201 2.79 -5.90 5.13
C VAL A 201 3.14 -4.59 5.81
N SER A 202 3.06 -3.49 5.06
CA SER A 202 2.99 -2.15 5.64
C SER A 202 2.16 -1.26 4.73
N ALA A 203 0.91 -1.05 5.12
CA ALA A 203 -0.10 -0.47 4.26
C ALA A 203 -1.10 0.39 5.02
N VAL A 204 -1.81 1.21 4.26
CA VAL A 204 -2.87 2.09 4.73
C VAL A 204 -4.12 1.78 3.91
N TYR A 205 -5.27 1.69 4.58
CA TYR A 205 -6.54 1.37 3.95
C TYR A 205 -7.64 2.30 4.44
N SER A 206 -8.46 2.81 3.53
CA SER A 206 -9.66 3.57 3.87
C SER A 206 -10.90 2.72 3.56
N PRO A 207 -11.75 2.42 4.55
CA PRO A 207 -12.97 1.67 4.31
C PRO A 207 -14.03 2.51 3.59
N ILE A 208 -14.12 2.34 2.27
CA ILE A 208 -15.14 3.00 1.45
C ILE A 208 -16.43 2.18 1.42
N ASN A 209 -17.41 2.57 2.25
CA ASN A 209 -18.82 2.17 2.06
C ASN A 209 -19.43 2.87 0.82
N PRO A 210 -19.80 2.15 -0.25
CA PRO A 210 -20.34 2.77 -1.48
C PRO A 210 -21.70 3.45 -1.31
N GLU A 211 -22.47 3.11 -0.26
CA GLU A 211 -23.76 3.74 0.01
C GLU A 211 -23.58 5.14 0.63
N VAL A 212 -22.52 5.31 1.43
CA VAL A 212 -22.20 6.53 2.18
C VAL A 212 -21.23 7.42 1.40
N HIS A 213 -20.18 6.82 0.83
CA HIS A 213 -19.07 7.51 0.18
C HIS A 213 -19.26 7.57 -1.34
N LYS A 214 -20.38 8.15 -1.77
CA LYS A 214 -20.61 8.47 -3.18
C LYS A 214 -19.68 9.60 -3.60
N LEU A 215 -19.14 9.55 -4.82
CA LEU A 215 -18.16 10.54 -5.31
C LEU A 215 -18.66 11.98 -5.17
N GLU A 216 -19.91 12.26 -5.55
CA GLU A 216 -20.53 13.58 -5.41
C GLU A 216 -20.59 14.06 -3.95
N VAL A 217 -20.78 13.14 -2.99
CA VAL A 217 -20.79 13.46 -1.56
C VAL A 217 -19.38 13.76 -1.08
N LEU A 218 -18.40 12.95 -1.49
CA LEU A 218 -16.99 13.14 -1.13
C LEU A 218 -16.44 14.45 -1.66
N MET A 219 -16.74 14.80 -2.92
CA MET A 219 -16.29 16.05 -3.54
C MET A 219 -16.81 17.31 -2.84
N ASN A 220 -17.98 17.23 -2.23
CA ASN A 220 -18.61 18.35 -1.52
C ASN A 220 -18.42 18.29 0.00
N SER A 221 -17.65 17.33 0.49
CA SER A 221 -17.44 17.07 1.91
C SER A 221 -16.10 17.64 2.37
N ALA A 222 -16.13 18.41 3.46
CA ALA A 222 -14.91 18.75 4.20
C ALA A 222 -14.44 17.62 5.12
N ASN A 223 -15.18 16.50 5.21
CA ASN A 223 -14.81 15.37 6.05
C ASN A 223 -13.71 14.53 5.40
N ILE A 224 -12.55 14.52 6.05
CA ILE A 224 -11.47 13.57 5.83
C ILE A 224 -11.95 12.15 6.12
N LEU A 225 -11.69 11.22 5.19
CA LEU A 225 -12.04 9.80 5.32
C LEU A 225 -11.33 9.14 6.50
N ASN A 226 -11.93 8.06 7.00
CA ASN A 226 -11.28 7.23 8.00
C ASN A 226 -10.21 6.36 7.36
N TYR A 227 -9.12 6.11 8.09
CA TYR A 227 -8.03 5.24 7.65
C TYR A 227 -7.61 4.30 8.78
N ILE A 228 -7.27 3.08 8.40
CA ILE A 228 -6.58 2.11 9.26
C ILE A 228 -5.17 1.87 8.73
N PHE A 229 -4.25 1.67 9.66
CA PHE A 229 -2.83 1.45 9.40
C PHE A 229 -2.52 0.00 9.74
N ILE A 230 -2.06 -0.78 8.77
CA ILE A 230 -1.89 -2.22 8.94
C ILE A 230 -0.43 -2.58 8.69
N ASN A 231 0.20 -3.17 9.70
CA ASN A 231 1.54 -3.71 9.60
C ASN A 231 1.54 -5.18 10.03
N LEU A 232 2.06 -6.06 9.18
CA LEU A 232 2.34 -7.46 9.49
C LEU A 232 3.85 -7.63 9.47
N ILE A 233 4.43 -7.89 10.63
CA ILE A 233 5.87 -7.93 10.83
C ILE A 233 6.26 -9.34 11.32
N PRO A 234 6.98 -10.12 10.51
CA PRO A 234 7.57 -11.38 10.94
C PRO A 234 8.78 -11.10 11.83
N GLN A 235 8.80 -11.68 13.03
CA GLN A 235 9.90 -11.58 13.99
C GLN A 235 9.83 -12.73 15.00
N ASN A 236 10.97 -13.26 15.45
CA ASN A 236 11.04 -14.24 16.54
C ASN A 236 10.11 -15.46 16.37
N ASN A 237 10.01 -16.01 15.14
CA ASN A 237 9.14 -17.14 14.81
C ASN A 237 7.65 -16.89 15.08
N LYS A 238 7.21 -15.63 15.01
CA LYS A 238 5.82 -15.20 15.04
C LYS A 238 5.55 -14.17 13.95
N LEU A 239 4.29 -14.03 13.59
CA LEU A 239 3.81 -12.95 12.75
C LEU A 239 2.99 -11.99 13.60
N THR A 240 3.47 -10.76 13.76
CA THR A 240 2.78 -9.73 14.56
C THR A 240 1.95 -8.84 13.65
N LEU A 241 0.65 -8.80 13.90
CA LEU A 241 -0.29 -7.84 13.31
C LEU A 241 -0.43 -6.62 14.20
N ILE A 242 -0.19 -5.44 13.65
CA ILE A 242 -0.45 -4.15 14.29
C ILE A 242 -1.49 -3.43 13.43
N ILE A 243 -2.68 -3.18 14.00
CA ILE A 243 -3.71 -2.35 13.37
C ILE A 243 -3.88 -1.05 14.16
N GLY A 244 -3.62 0.07 13.49
CA GLY A 244 -3.75 1.41 14.02
C GLY A 244 -4.94 2.18 13.48
N TYR A 245 -5.46 3.12 14.26
CA TYR A 245 -6.42 4.13 13.83
C TYR A 245 -6.26 5.41 14.65
N HIS A 246 -6.76 6.54 14.13
CA HIS A 246 -6.80 7.80 14.85
C HIS A 246 -8.11 7.94 15.64
N LYS A 247 -8.08 8.37 16.91
CA LYS A 247 -9.24 8.42 17.82
C LYS A 247 -10.44 9.21 17.28
N LEU A 248 -10.17 10.29 16.54
CA LEU A 248 -11.19 11.14 15.90
C LEU A 248 -11.68 10.61 14.54
N LYS A 249 -11.01 9.61 13.95
CA LYS A 249 -11.27 9.09 12.60
C LYS A 249 -11.53 7.59 12.64
N LYS A 250 -12.62 7.24 13.33
CA LYS A 250 -13.11 5.88 13.47
C LYS A 250 -14.62 5.84 13.36
N ASP A 251 -15.13 4.71 12.91
CA ASP A 251 -16.54 4.37 12.86
C ASP A 251 -16.76 2.94 13.37
N GLU A 252 -18.01 2.51 13.38
CA GLU A 252 -18.39 1.16 13.80
C GLU A 252 -17.72 0.07 12.94
N TRP A 253 -17.58 0.30 11.62
CA TRP A 253 -16.95 -0.66 10.72
C TRP A 253 -15.48 -0.91 11.11
N ILE A 254 -14.72 0.15 11.39
CA ILE A 254 -13.31 0.04 11.82
C ILE A 254 -13.21 -0.74 13.14
N MET A 255 -14.07 -0.41 14.11
CA MET A 255 -14.05 -1.09 15.41
C MET A 255 -14.39 -2.58 15.27
N ASN A 256 -15.39 -2.91 14.44
CA ASN A 256 -15.77 -4.29 14.16
C ASN A 256 -14.66 -5.03 13.39
N TYR A 257 -14.04 -4.38 12.40
CA TYR A 257 -12.94 -4.95 11.63
C TYR A 257 -11.77 -5.34 12.54
N ILE A 258 -11.31 -4.41 13.39
CA ILE A 258 -10.23 -4.65 14.36
C ILE A 258 -10.60 -5.78 15.34
N THR A 259 -11.81 -5.74 15.90
CA THR A 259 -12.28 -6.77 16.85
C THR A 259 -12.32 -8.15 16.20
N SER A 260 -12.63 -8.21 14.91
CA SER A 260 -12.73 -9.47 14.18
C SER A 260 -11.39 -10.22 14.03
N TRP A 261 -10.24 -9.56 14.27
CA TRP A 261 -8.92 -10.19 14.29
C TRP A 261 -8.55 -10.80 15.65
N LYS A 262 -9.33 -10.54 16.70
CA LYS A 262 -9.06 -11.00 18.06
C LYS A 262 -9.62 -12.41 18.27
N ASN A 263 -8.87 -13.24 19.01
CA ASN A 263 -9.29 -14.58 19.45
C ASN A 263 -9.68 -15.55 18.31
N ILE A 264 -9.05 -15.41 17.14
CA ILE A 264 -9.26 -16.31 16.00
C ILE A 264 -8.21 -17.43 16.00
N ASN A 265 -8.56 -18.59 15.45
CA ASN A 265 -7.60 -19.68 15.23
C ASN A 265 -6.77 -19.45 13.96
N GLN A 266 -5.75 -20.30 13.74
CA GLN A 266 -4.81 -20.15 12.62
C GLN A 266 -5.50 -20.20 11.24
N LYS A 267 -6.48 -21.10 11.05
CA LYS A 267 -7.22 -21.21 9.79
C LYS A 267 -8.07 -19.96 9.51
N GLU A 268 -8.72 -19.43 10.55
CA GLU A 268 -9.47 -18.17 10.45
C GLU A 268 -8.54 -16.99 10.15
N PHE A 269 -7.35 -16.97 10.75
CA PHE A 269 -6.33 -15.96 10.46
C PHE A 269 -5.87 -16.02 9.00
N GLU A 270 -5.56 -17.19 8.47
CA GLU A 270 -5.16 -17.38 7.07
C GLU A 270 -6.24 -16.90 6.09
N ILE A 271 -7.51 -17.23 6.36
CA ILE A 271 -8.65 -16.75 5.55
C ILE A 271 -8.72 -15.22 5.57
N LYS A 272 -8.62 -14.60 6.75
CA LYS A 272 -8.65 -13.13 6.87
C LYS A 272 -7.41 -12.46 6.26
N LEU A 273 -6.24 -13.08 6.40
CA LEU A 273 -5.00 -12.60 5.81
C LEU A 273 -5.13 -12.60 4.28
N ASN A 274 -5.61 -13.69 3.70
CA ASN A 274 -5.84 -13.79 2.27
C ASN A 274 -6.86 -12.75 1.78
N ASP A 275 -7.97 -12.54 2.51
CA ASP A 275 -8.92 -11.45 2.22
C ASP A 275 -8.26 -10.06 2.28
N LEU A 276 -7.49 -9.78 3.32
CA LEU A 276 -6.74 -8.53 3.45
C LEU A 276 -5.80 -8.31 2.24
N LEU A 277 -4.97 -9.29 1.91
CA LEU A 277 -4.00 -9.22 0.79
C LEU A 277 -4.69 -9.10 -0.57
N ALA A 278 -5.85 -9.74 -0.77
CA ALA A 278 -6.55 -9.72 -2.04
C ALA A 278 -7.42 -8.47 -2.26
N THR A 279 -8.01 -7.90 -1.20
CA THR A 279 -9.08 -6.90 -1.36
C THR A 279 -8.74 -5.49 -0.86
N LYS A 280 -7.73 -5.33 0.02
CA LYS A 280 -7.56 -4.07 0.76
C LYS A 280 -6.19 -3.42 0.59
N ILE A 281 -5.14 -4.20 0.36
CA ILE A 281 -3.77 -3.70 0.44
C ILE A 281 -2.86 -4.22 -0.67
N GLU A 282 -2.04 -3.33 -1.22
CA GLU A 282 -1.09 -3.66 -2.29
C GLU A 282 0.37 -3.72 -1.81
N THR A 283 0.66 -3.07 -0.69
CA THR A 283 2.02 -2.89 -0.18
C THR A 283 2.41 -4.04 0.73
N TRP A 284 2.67 -5.21 0.13
CA TRP A 284 3.10 -6.42 0.82
C TRP A 284 4.10 -7.24 -0.01
N CYS A 285 4.82 -8.15 0.66
CA CYS A 285 5.66 -9.15 0.02
C CYS A 285 5.68 -10.46 0.82
N ILE A 286 6.12 -11.54 0.19
CA ILE A 286 6.17 -12.89 0.76
C ILE A 286 7.48 -13.57 0.37
N SER A 287 7.95 -14.51 1.21
CA SER A 287 9.14 -15.30 0.91
C SER A 287 9.01 -16.08 -0.39
N PRO A 288 10.05 -16.11 -1.25
CA PRO A 288 10.05 -16.95 -2.45
C PRO A 288 9.90 -18.43 -2.15
N GLU A 289 10.59 -18.94 -1.14
CA GLU A 289 10.52 -20.36 -0.77
C GLU A 289 9.11 -20.76 -0.32
N TYR A 290 8.48 -19.93 0.52
CA TYR A 290 7.12 -20.18 0.98
C TYR A 290 6.08 -19.97 -0.13
N PHE A 291 6.28 -18.98 -1.01
CA PHE A 291 5.40 -18.78 -2.16
C PHE A 291 5.35 -20.01 -3.08
N LEU A 292 6.46 -20.72 -3.24
CA LEU A 292 6.54 -21.96 -4.03
C LEU A 292 5.77 -23.13 -3.40
N THR A 293 5.47 -23.08 -2.11
CA THR A 293 4.64 -24.12 -1.45
C THR A 293 3.15 -23.87 -1.59
N LEU A 294 2.74 -22.68 -2.02
CA LEU A 294 1.33 -22.31 -2.15
C LEU A 294 0.68 -22.97 -3.36
N ASN A 295 -0.63 -23.22 -3.26
CA ASN A 295 -1.40 -23.82 -4.35
C ASN A 295 -1.47 -22.90 -5.58
N THR A 296 -0.90 -23.35 -6.70
CA THR A 296 -0.84 -22.58 -7.94
C THR A 296 -2.22 -22.15 -8.45
N LYS A 297 -3.25 -22.99 -8.30
CA LYS A 297 -4.62 -22.64 -8.72
C LYS A 297 -5.17 -21.46 -7.91
N ASN A 298 -4.90 -21.41 -6.61
CA ASN A 298 -5.34 -20.32 -5.75
C ASN A 298 -4.54 -19.03 -6.01
N ILE A 299 -3.25 -19.16 -6.36
CA ILE A 299 -2.44 -18.03 -6.84
C ILE A 299 -3.02 -17.45 -8.15
N ASP A 300 -3.44 -18.29 -9.10
CA ASP A 300 -4.04 -17.83 -10.35
C ASP A 300 -5.38 -17.11 -10.11
N LEU A 301 -6.21 -17.63 -9.19
CA LEU A 301 -7.43 -16.95 -8.76
C LEU A 301 -7.14 -15.61 -8.10
N PHE A 302 -6.12 -15.55 -7.23
CA PHE A 302 -5.66 -14.31 -6.62
C PHE A 302 -5.24 -13.28 -7.68
N LYS A 303 -4.41 -13.68 -8.64
CA LYS A 303 -3.94 -12.82 -9.73
C LYS A 303 -5.10 -12.30 -10.59
N LYS A 304 -6.03 -13.19 -10.94
CA LYS A 304 -7.23 -12.81 -11.69
C LYS A 304 -8.07 -11.80 -10.92
N TYR A 305 -8.33 -12.07 -9.64
CA TYR A 305 -9.11 -11.17 -8.79
C TYR A 305 -8.53 -9.75 -8.76
N TRP A 306 -7.22 -9.63 -8.54
CA TRP A 306 -6.53 -8.34 -8.55
C TRP A 306 -6.65 -7.59 -9.88
N ASN A 307 -6.51 -8.29 -11.01
CA ASN A 307 -6.67 -7.63 -12.31
C ASN A 307 -8.11 -7.18 -12.58
N ASP A 308 -9.09 -7.97 -12.17
CA ASP A 308 -10.51 -7.65 -12.34
C ASP A 308 -10.99 -6.55 -11.36
N ASN A 309 -10.35 -6.41 -10.19
CA ASN A 309 -10.79 -5.55 -9.09
C ASN A 309 -9.79 -4.47 -8.67
N ALA A 310 -8.70 -4.21 -9.40
CA ALA A 310 -7.67 -3.23 -9.03
C ALA A 310 -8.22 -1.81 -8.72
N MET A 311 -9.37 -1.47 -9.30
CA MET A 311 -10.04 -0.17 -9.11
C MET A 311 -11.21 -0.23 -8.11
N ASN A 312 -11.48 -1.39 -7.52
CA ASN A 312 -12.56 -1.58 -6.56
C ASN A 312 -12.05 -1.27 -5.15
N LEU A 313 -12.57 -0.20 -4.56
CA LEU A 313 -12.18 0.26 -3.21
C LEU A 313 -13.24 -0.07 -2.15
N LYS A 314 -14.26 -0.85 -2.50
CA LYS A 314 -15.44 -1.05 -1.65
C LYS A 314 -15.12 -1.99 -0.49
N ILE A 315 -15.68 -1.68 0.68
CA ILE A 315 -15.64 -2.58 1.86
C ILE A 315 -16.40 -3.90 1.64
N THR A 316 -17.25 -3.97 0.61
CA THR A 316 -18.08 -5.14 0.28
C THR A 316 -17.36 -6.16 -0.61
N GLN A 317 -16.08 -5.94 -0.89
CA GLN A 317 -15.28 -6.91 -1.61
C GLN A 317 -15.19 -8.22 -0.81
N ALA A 318 -15.33 -9.32 -1.52
CA ALA A 318 -15.22 -10.66 -1.00
C ALA A 318 -14.55 -11.56 -2.04
N ILE A 319 -13.95 -12.63 -1.54
CA ILE A 319 -13.26 -13.67 -2.32
C ILE A 319 -13.70 -15.04 -1.81
N ASP A 320 -13.62 -16.03 -2.68
CA ASP A 320 -14.03 -17.42 -2.44
C ASP A 320 -12.87 -18.43 -2.55
N PHE A 321 -11.63 -17.94 -2.60
CA PHE A 321 -10.40 -18.73 -2.64
C PHE A 321 -9.48 -18.35 -1.48
N ASN A 322 -8.54 -19.24 -1.10
CA ASN A 322 -7.51 -18.98 -0.09
C ASN A 322 -6.12 -19.42 -0.56
N ILE A 323 -5.16 -18.49 -0.68
CA ILE A 323 -3.80 -18.83 -1.12
C ILE A 323 -3.00 -19.66 -0.09
N PHE A 324 -3.44 -19.69 1.18
CA PHE A 324 -2.78 -20.42 2.27
C PHE A 324 -3.37 -21.83 2.53
N GLU A 325 -4.37 -22.25 1.75
CA GLU A 325 -5.01 -23.57 1.86
C GLU A 325 -4.17 -24.72 1.28
#